data_AF-A0A6I1YU15-F1
#
_entry.id   AF-A0A6I1YU15-F1
#
_cell.length_a   1.000
_cell.length_b   1.000
_cell.length_c   1.000
_cell.angle_alpha   90.00
_cell.angle_beta   90.00
_cell.angle_gamma   90.00
#
_symmetry.space_group_name_H-M   'P 1'
#
loop_
_entity.id
_entity.type
_entity.pdbx_description
1 polymer ?
#
loop_
_entity_poly.entity_id
_entity_poly.type
_entity_poly.pdbx_seq_one_letter_code
_entity_poly.pdbx_strand_id
1 'polypeptide(L)'
;MDAIRLILTSRRALACGTDAAEIMAEAWQAQALAQAIGSRLAVSGPPELRGEALGLTELAGRGCGVLDPPELDLGDLRAAQLTELADARETLLCLGGLLGEVGMALVGLASGADDETTYWQCMEAIDAADESRDRVLEMLRKLAAREEALQREEALPETSGHTGLSADHTSLNADQSSLNGNRSSPSGV
;
A
#
# COMPACT_ATOMS: atom_id res chain seq x y z
N MET A 1 -12.18 17.00 -1.77
CA MET A 1 -11.29 17.10 -2.94
C MET A 1 -10.52 15.79 -3.11
N ASP A 2 -10.14 15.46 -4.34
CA ASP A 2 -9.35 14.27 -4.67
C ASP A 2 -7.85 14.44 -4.30
N ALA A 3 -7.22 13.34 -3.89
CA ALA A 3 -5.83 13.31 -3.43
C ALA A 3 -4.82 13.77 -4.49
N ILE A 4 -4.96 13.31 -5.74
CA ILE A 4 -4.01 13.66 -6.81
C ILE A 4 -4.06 15.16 -7.07
N ARG A 5 -5.26 15.76 -7.08
CA ARG A 5 -5.39 17.21 -7.23
C ARG A 5 -4.73 18.00 -6.10
N LEU A 6 -4.87 17.55 -4.86
CA LEU A 6 -4.22 18.19 -3.71
C LEU A 6 -2.69 18.06 -3.80
N ILE A 7 -2.18 16.88 -4.16
CA ILE A 7 -0.75 16.63 -4.38
C ILE A 7 -0.19 17.56 -5.46
N LEU A 8 -0.84 17.65 -6.62
CA LEU A 8 -0.40 18.52 -7.72
C LEU A 8 -0.43 20.00 -7.32
N THR A 9 -1.40 20.40 -6.49
CA THR A 9 -1.48 21.75 -5.94
C THR A 9 -0.27 22.03 -5.05
N SER A 10 0.09 21.08 -4.18
CA SER A 10 1.28 21.19 -3.32
C SER A 10 2.58 21.25 -4.11
N ARG A 11 2.76 20.38 -5.11
CA ARG A 11 3.94 20.39 -5.99
C ARG A 11 4.11 21.73 -6.71
N ARG A 12 3.01 22.30 -7.20
CA ARG A 12 3.03 23.62 -7.83
C ARG A 12 3.40 24.72 -6.83
N ALA A 13 2.86 24.67 -5.62
CA ALA A 13 3.19 25.63 -4.57
C ALA A 13 4.68 25.54 -4.19
N LEU A 14 5.24 24.34 -4.02
CA LEU A 14 6.69 24.16 -3.79
C LEU A 14 7.53 24.75 -4.93
N ALA A 15 7.15 24.46 -6.18
CA ALA A 15 7.90 24.94 -7.35
C ALA A 15 7.82 26.46 -7.54
N CYS A 16 6.76 27.10 -7.05
CA CYS A 16 6.58 28.55 -7.10
C CYS A 16 7.05 29.27 -5.83
N GLY A 17 7.30 28.55 -4.73
CA GLY A 17 7.77 29.11 -3.47
C GLY A 17 9.15 29.74 -3.64
N THR A 18 9.30 30.96 -3.16
CA THR A 18 10.56 31.71 -3.30
C THR A 18 11.17 32.11 -1.96
N ASP A 19 10.36 32.10 -0.90
CA ASP A 19 10.78 32.39 0.46
C ASP A 19 10.83 31.12 1.33
N ALA A 20 11.68 31.16 2.36
CA ALA A 20 11.85 30.05 3.30
C ALA A 20 10.55 29.73 4.04
N ALA A 21 9.80 30.75 4.48
CA ALA A 21 8.54 30.53 5.19
C ALA A 21 7.49 29.83 4.29
N GLU A 22 7.40 30.20 3.02
CA GLU A 22 6.50 29.57 2.05
C GLU A 22 6.85 28.09 1.82
N ILE A 23 8.14 27.79 1.66
CA ILE A 23 8.62 26.43 1.45
C ILE A 23 8.40 25.58 2.71
N MET A 24 8.65 26.12 3.90
CA MET A 24 8.42 25.42 5.18
C MET A 24 6.92 25.15 5.41
N ALA A 25 6.06 26.13 5.14
CA ALA A 25 4.61 25.97 5.21
C ALA A 25 4.10 24.91 4.22
N GLU A 26 4.66 24.89 3.01
CA GLU A 26 4.28 23.91 1.99
C GLU A 26 4.81 22.51 2.30
N ALA A 27 6.03 22.40 2.84
CA ALA A 27 6.56 21.14 3.36
C ALA A 27 5.66 20.58 4.47
N TRP A 28 5.20 21.44 5.40
CA TRP A 28 4.24 21.05 6.44
C TRP A 28 2.92 20.54 5.82
N GLN A 29 2.36 21.26 4.84
CA GLN A 29 1.12 20.85 4.16
C GLN A 29 1.28 19.50 3.45
N ALA A 30 2.41 19.26 2.79
CA ALA A 30 2.70 18.01 2.12
C ALA A 30 2.80 16.84 3.11
N GLN A 31 3.43 17.04 4.27
CA GLN A 31 3.48 16.04 5.35
C GLN A 31 2.08 15.78 5.92
N ALA A 32 1.30 16.82 6.20
CA ALA A 32 -0.07 16.65 6.69
C ALA A 32 -0.96 15.91 5.69
N LEU A 33 -0.79 16.17 4.39
CA LEU A 33 -1.47 15.46 3.32
C LEU A 33 -1.02 13.99 3.26
N ALA A 34 0.27 13.71 3.36
CA ALA A 34 0.81 12.36 3.41
C ALA A 34 0.25 11.56 4.60
N GLN A 35 0.17 12.19 5.78
CA GLN A 35 -0.44 11.62 6.97
C GLN A 35 -1.92 11.29 6.76
N ALA A 36 -2.69 12.21 6.17
CA ALA A 36 -4.11 11.99 5.88
C ALA A 36 -4.35 10.87 4.86
N ILE A 37 -3.51 10.77 3.83
CA ILE A 37 -3.55 9.68 2.84
C ILE A 37 -3.22 8.35 3.51
N GLY A 38 -2.15 8.28 4.33
CA GLY A 38 -1.77 7.09 5.08
C GLY A 38 -2.89 6.60 5.99
N SER A 39 -3.51 7.51 6.76
CA SER A 39 -4.62 7.18 7.66
C SER A 39 -5.82 6.57 6.91
N ARG A 40 -6.19 7.16 5.77
CA ARG A 40 -7.28 6.64 4.94
C ARG A 40 -6.95 5.30 4.30
N LEU A 41 -5.71 5.08 3.84
CA LEU A 41 -5.27 3.79 3.31
C LEU A 41 -5.23 2.71 4.39
N ALA A 42 -4.89 3.05 5.63
CA ALA A 42 -4.92 2.10 6.75
C ALA A 42 -6.35 1.62 7.07
N VAL A 43 -7.35 2.48 6.90
CA VAL A 43 -8.76 2.17 7.17
C VAL A 43 -9.44 1.49 5.98
N SER A 44 -9.30 2.06 4.78
CA SER A 44 -10.10 1.70 3.59
C SER A 44 -9.29 1.06 2.47
N GLY A 45 -7.95 1.06 2.56
CA GLY A 45 -7.08 0.48 1.54
C GLY A 45 -7.00 -1.05 1.62
N PRO A 46 -6.27 -1.67 0.66
CA PRO A 46 -6.02 -3.11 0.67
C PRO A 46 -5.34 -3.56 1.99
N PRO A 47 -5.73 -4.73 2.53
CA PRO A 47 -5.27 -5.18 3.84
C PRO A 47 -3.74 -5.32 3.93
N GLU A 48 -3.07 -5.63 2.82
CA GLU A 48 -1.61 -5.78 2.74
C GLU A 48 -0.87 -4.45 2.96
N LEU A 49 -1.53 -3.31 2.73
CA LEU A 49 -0.93 -1.99 2.87
C LEU A 49 -1.03 -1.43 4.29
N ARG A 50 -1.93 -1.96 5.13
CA ARG A 50 -2.28 -1.33 6.42
C ARG A 50 -1.08 -1.03 7.31
N GLY A 51 -0.13 -1.96 7.41
CA GLY A 51 1.08 -1.76 8.22
C GLY A 51 1.91 -0.58 7.74
N GLU A 52 2.19 -0.49 6.44
CA GLU A 52 2.97 0.63 5.89
C GLU A 52 2.16 1.93 5.87
N ALA A 53 0.84 1.86 5.73
CA ALA A 53 -0.05 3.02 5.77
C ALA A 53 -0.10 3.65 7.18
N LEU A 54 -0.09 2.82 8.22
CA LEU A 54 0.09 3.28 9.61
C LEU A 54 1.48 3.89 9.80
N GLY A 55 2.53 3.21 9.35
CA GLY A 55 3.89 3.74 9.40
C GLY A 55 4.03 5.09 8.69
N LEU A 56 3.44 5.24 7.51
CA LEU A 56 3.37 6.52 6.78
C LEU A 56 2.66 7.60 7.61
N THR A 57 1.55 7.25 8.27
CA THR A 57 0.80 8.20 9.11
C THR A 57 1.67 8.71 10.26
N GLU A 58 2.41 7.83 10.92
CA GLU A 58 3.28 8.18 12.04
C GLU A 58 4.47 9.03 11.59
N LEU A 59 5.16 8.62 10.52
CA LEU A 59 6.33 9.31 9.98
C LEU A 59 5.99 10.71 9.45
N ALA A 60 4.89 10.82 8.68
CA ALA A 60 4.43 12.10 8.20
C ALA A 60 3.96 13.02 9.36
N GLY A 61 3.36 12.43 10.41
CA GLY A 61 3.02 13.15 11.64
C GLY A 61 4.25 13.69 12.39
N ARG A 62 5.36 12.95 12.40
CA ARG A 62 6.65 13.45 12.91
C ARG A 62 7.10 14.67 12.11
N GLY A 63 7.04 14.61 10.78
CA GLY A 63 7.38 15.74 9.91
C GLY A 63 6.57 17.01 10.23
N CYS A 64 5.26 16.85 10.45
CA CYS A 64 4.39 17.95 10.89
C CYS A 64 4.73 18.50 12.29
N GLY A 65 5.28 17.68 13.19
CA GLY A 65 5.62 18.08 14.56
C GLY A 65 6.96 18.80 14.68
N VAL A 66 7.84 18.64 13.70
CA VAL A 66 9.15 19.33 13.61
C VAL A 66 8.99 20.73 13.01
N LEU A 67 8.09 20.85 12.03
CA LEU A 67 7.81 22.09 11.32
C LEU A 67 6.70 22.87 12.02
N ASP A 68 6.77 24.20 11.98
CA ASP A 68 5.67 25.02 12.49
C ASP A 68 4.45 24.92 11.56
N PRO A 69 3.23 24.76 12.13
CA PRO A 69 2.02 24.72 11.32
C PRO A 69 1.81 26.07 10.63
N PRO A 70 1.36 26.08 9.36
CA PRO A 70 1.09 27.31 8.65
C PRO A 70 -0.08 28.06 9.28
N GLU A 71 -0.07 29.38 9.20
CA GLU A 71 -1.16 30.26 9.64
C GLU A 71 -2.35 30.17 8.66
N LEU A 72 -3.05 29.03 8.68
CA LEU A 72 -4.20 28.74 7.83
C LEU A 72 -5.37 28.25 8.69
N ASP A 73 -6.59 28.55 8.25
CA ASP A 73 -7.78 27.97 8.84
C ASP A 73 -7.81 26.46 8.59
N LEU A 74 -8.39 25.70 9.53
CA LEU A 74 -8.45 24.23 9.43
C LEU A 74 -9.10 23.74 8.12
N GLY A 75 -10.07 24.47 7.59
CA GLY A 75 -10.73 24.15 6.31
C GLY A 75 -9.86 24.37 5.08
N ASP A 76 -8.84 25.22 5.20
CA ASP A 76 -7.90 25.53 4.12
C ASP A 76 -6.71 24.56 4.09
N LEU A 77 -6.53 23.76 5.14
CA LEU A 77 -5.54 22.68 5.15
C LEU A 77 -5.88 21.63 4.09
N ARG A 78 -4.94 21.33 3.20
CA ARG A 78 -5.14 20.33 2.13
C ARG A 78 -5.48 18.95 2.69
N ALA A 79 -4.86 18.59 3.81
CA ALA A 79 -5.18 17.38 4.56
C ALA A 79 -6.66 17.30 4.97
N ALA A 80 -7.26 18.42 5.39
CA ALA A 80 -8.68 18.49 5.75
C ALA A 80 -9.61 18.47 4.52
N GLN A 81 -9.14 18.98 3.38
CA GLN A 81 -9.88 18.95 2.12
C GLN A 81 -9.90 17.58 1.44
N LEU A 82 -9.04 16.64 1.87
CA LEU A 82 -8.99 15.29 1.32
C LEU A 82 -10.29 14.54 1.63
N THR A 83 -11.08 14.24 0.61
CA THR A 83 -12.35 13.50 0.75
C THR A 83 -12.30 12.11 0.14
N GLU A 84 -11.48 11.93 -0.90
CA GLU A 84 -11.49 10.74 -1.74
C GLU A 84 -10.06 10.27 -2.07
N LEU A 85 -9.91 8.95 -2.18
CA LEU A 85 -8.73 8.26 -2.70
C LEU A 85 -9.22 7.35 -3.82
N ALA A 86 -9.17 7.81 -5.07
CA ALA A 86 -9.72 7.09 -6.20
C ALA A 86 -8.84 5.87 -6.58
N ASP A 87 -7.62 6.12 -7.05
CA ASP A 87 -6.64 5.09 -7.37
C ASP A 87 -5.50 5.14 -6.35
N ALA A 88 -5.37 4.07 -5.55
CA ALA A 88 -4.33 3.99 -4.52
C ALA A 88 -2.92 3.97 -5.12
N ARG A 89 -2.71 3.28 -6.24
CA ARG A 89 -1.39 3.17 -6.89
C ARG A 89 -0.97 4.50 -7.48
N GLU A 90 -1.86 5.16 -8.22
CA GLU A 90 -1.58 6.48 -8.81
C GLU A 90 -1.35 7.53 -7.72
N THR A 91 -2.19 7.54 -6.67
CA THR A 91 -2.02 8.44 -5.53
C THR A 91 -0.66 8.26 -4.86
N LEU A 92 -0.24 7.01 -4.61
CA LEU A 92 1.05 6.70 -4.00
C LEU A 92 2.23 7.13 -4.89
N LEU A 93 2.15 6.95 -6.20
CA LEU A 93 3.17 7.44 -7.13
C LEU A 93 3.30 8.97 -7.09
N CYS A 94 2.17 9.68 -7.12
CA CYS A 94 2.17 11.14 -7.01
C CYS A 94 2.71 11.60 -5.66
N LEU A 95 2.32 10.92 -4.57
CA LEU A 95 2.76 11.24 -3.22
C LEU A 95 4.27 11.03 -3.05
N GLY A 96 4.81 9.92 -3.56
CA GLY A 96 6.25 9.67 -3.52
C GLY A 96 7.05 10.73 -4.27
N GLY A 97 6.52 11.24 -5.38
CA GLY A 97 7.10 12.37 -6.11
C GLY A 97 7.08 13.67 -5.30
N LEU A 98 5.94 14.00 -4.67
CA LEU A 98 5.82 15.17 -3.80
C LEU A 98 6.80 15.11 -2.62
N LEU A 99 6.92 13.97 -1.94
CA LEU A 99 7.86 13.81 -0.82
C LEU A 99 9.32 13.99 -1.26
N GLY A 100 9.67 13.53 -2.47
CA GLY A 100 10.98 13.80 -3.05
C GLY A 100 11.22 15.29 -3.31
N GLU A 101 10.22 16.01 -3.83
CA GLU A 101 10.30 17.46 -4.06
C GLU A 101 10.41 18.25 -2.76
N VAL A 102 9.66 17.86 -1.72
CA VAL A 102 9.79 18.43 -0.37
C VAL A 102 11.22 18.27 0.15
N GLY A 103 11.77 17.06 0.08
CA GLY A 103 13.14 16.80 0.52
C GLY A 103 14.16 17.68 -0.20
N MET A 104 14.03 17.81 -1.53
CA MET A 104 14.93 18.66 -2.32
C MET A 104 14.80 20.15 -1.97
N ALA A 105 13.58 20.64 -1.78
CA ALA A 105 13.34 22.04 -1.38
C ALA A 105 13.95 22.34 0.00
N LEU A 106 13.76 21.43 0.96
CA LEU A 106 14.32 21.56 2.31
C LEU A 106 15.85 21.46 2.33
N VAL A 107 16.47 20.65 1.47
CA VAL A 107 17.94 20.66 1.30
C VAL A 107 18.44 22.03 0.85
N GLY A 108 17.71 22.66 -0.07
CA GLY A 108 18.00 24.04 -0.51
C GLY A 108 17.95 25.03 0.65
N LEU A 109 16.90 24.96 1.49
CA LEU A 109 16.78 25.80 2.68
C LEU A 109 17.87 25.54 3.70
N ALA A 110 18.13 24.28 4.05
CA ALA A 110 19.16 23.89 5.00
C ALA A 110 20.54 24.41 4.56
N SER A 111 20.83 24.36 3.26
CA SER A 111 22.10 24.82 2.70
C SER A 111 22.28 26.35 2.80
N GLY A 112 21.19 27.10 2.89
CA GLY A 112 21.18 28.56 3.02
C GLY A 112 20.76 29.06 4.40
N ALA A 113 20.60 28.16 5.39
CA ALA A 113 20.15 28.53 6.73
C ALA A 113 21.23 29.33 7.47
N ASP A 114 20.85 30.53 7.94
CA ASP A 114 21.73 31.41 8.72
C ASP A 114 21.79 31.02 10.21
N ASP A 115 20.87 30.16 10.66
CA ASP A 115 20.74 29.74 12.05
C ASP A 115 20.61 28.21 12.21
N GLU A 116 21.08 27.71 13.34
CA GLU A 116 21.10 26.28 13.65
C GLU A 116 19.69 25.68 13.81
N THR A 117 18.70 26.48 14.19
CA THR A 117 17.33 25.99 14.41
C THR A 117 16.68 25.63 13.08
N THR A 118 16.72 26.55 12.12
CA THR A 118 16.22 26.33 10.76
C THR A 118 16.92 25.16 10.08
N TYR A 119 18.25 25.08 10.20
CA TYR A 119 19.02 23.96 9.68
C TYR A 119 18.52 22.62 10.26
N TRP A 120 18.39 22.53 11.59
CA TRP A 120 17.99 21.29 12.24
C TRP A 120 16.55 20.89 11.92
N GLN A 121 15.61 21.85 11.90
CA GLN A 121 14.24 21.61 11.47
C GLN A 121 14.19 21.05 10.05
N CYS A 122 14.99 21.61 9.12
CA CYS A 122 15.07 21.09 7.75
C CYS A 122 15.60 19.65 7.74
N MET A 123 16.66 19.35 8.48
CA MET A 123 17.25 18.00 8.52
C MET A 123 16.25 16.94 9.01
N GLU A 124 15.55 17.21 10.11
CA GLU A 124 14.54 16.31 10.65
C GLU A 124 13.32 16.15 9.72
N ALA A 125 12.91 17.24 9.04
CA ALA A 125 11.83 17.19 8.06
C ALA A 125 12.23 16.45 6.77
N ILE A 126 13.49 16.54 6.33
CA ILE A 126 14.03 15.78 5.21
C ILE A 126 14.02 14.29 5.53
N ASP A 127 14.50 13.92 6.72
CA ASP A 127 14.52 12.53 7.20
C ASP A 127 13.09 11.95 7.26
N ALA A 128 12.14 12.69 7.83
CA ALA A 128 10.74 12.29 7.85
C ALA A 128 10.14 12.13 6.44
N ALA A 129 10.51 12.99 5.49
CA ALA A 129 10.07 12.90 4.09
C ALA A 129 10.65 11.67 3.38
N ASP A 130 11.94 11.36 3.58
CA ASP A 130 12.60 10.22 2.96
C ASP A 130 12.07 8.89 3.51
N GLU A 131 11.92 8.77 4.83
CA GLU A 131 11.32 7.59 5.46
C GLU A 131 9.86 7.38 5.03
N SER A 132 9.09 8.47 4.92
CA SER A 132 7.73 8.44 4.37
C SER A 132 7.71 7.96 2.91
N ARG A 133 8.68 8.43 2.10
CA ARG A 133 8.82 7.99 0.69
C ARG A 133 9.15 6.51 0.62
N ASP A 134 9.99 6.00 1.51
CA ASP A 134 10.30 4.58 1.59
C ASP A 134 9.05 3.73 1.92
N ARG A 135 8.18 4.19 2.84
CA ARG A 135 6.89 3.52 3.09
C ARG A 135 6.00 3.51 1.85
N VAL A 136 5.95 4.62 1.12
CA VAL A 136 5.21 4.72 -0.15
C VAL A 136 5.74 3.73 -1.18
N LEU A 137 7.06 3.61 -1.32
CA LEU A 137 7.68 2.65 -2.24
C LEU A 137 7.38 1.20 -1.84
N GLU A 138 7.40 0.87 -0.55
CA GLU A 138 6.99 -0.45 -0.06
C GLU A 138 5.52 -0.76 -0.36
N MET A 139 4.61 0.21 -0.18
CA MET A 139 3.20 0.03 -0.55
C MET A 139 3.04 -0.22 -2.06
N LEU A 140 3.77 0.50 -2.90
CA LEU A 140 3.75 0.28 -4.35
C LEU A 140 4.26 -1.12 -4.74
N ARG A 141 5.31 -1.62 -4.08
CA ARG A 141 5.80 -2.99 -4.27
C ARG A 141 4.74 -4.02 -3.90
N LYS A 142 4.04 -3.84 -2.77
CA LYS A 142 2.96 -4.73 -2.33
C LYS A 142 1.76 -4.72 -3.29
N LEU A 143 1.38 -3.55 -3.82
CA LEU A 143 0.33 -3.44 -4.83
C LEU A 143 0.69 -4.19 -6.12
N ALA A 144 1.93 -4.02 -6.62
CA ALA A 144 2.40 -4.73 -7.81
C ALA A 144 2.39 -6.25 -7.60
N ALA A 145 2.88 -6.74 -6.46
CA ALA A 145 2.86 -8.18 -6.14
C ALA A 145 1.44 -8.75 -6.07
N ARG A 146 0.47 -7.98 -5.55
CA ARG A 146 -0.95 -8.34 -5.53
C ARG A 146 -1.54 -8.43 -6.95
N GLU A 147 -1.25 -7.44 -7.80
CA GLU A 147 -1.70 -7.44 -9.19
C GLU A 147 -1.16 -8.65 -9.96
N GLU A 148 0.12 -8.98 -9.80
CA GLU A 148 0.73 -10.17 -10.40
C GLU A 148 0.10 -11.49 -9.90
N ALA A 149 -0.23 -11.57 -8.61
CA ALA A 149 -0.88 -12.75 -8.04
C ALA A 149 -2.28 -12.97 -8.63
N LEU A 150 -3.07 -11.90 -8.76
CA LEU A 150 -4.40 -11.94 -9.39
C LEU A 150 -4.33 -12.37 -10.86
N GLN A 151 -3.37 -11.83 -11.61
CA GLN A 151 -3.14 -12.22 -13.01
C GLN A 151 -2.72 -13.69 -13.15
N ARG A 152 -1.91 -14.20 -12.22
CA ARG A 152 -1.49 -15.61 -12.21
C ARG A 152 -2.67 -16.55 -11.91
N GLU A 153 -3.55 -16.16 -11.00
CA GLU A 153 -4.75 -16.92 -10.65
C GLU A 153 -5.73 -16.97 -11.82
N GLU A 154 -5.95 -15.84 -12.52
CA GLU A 154 -6.80 -15.77 -13.71
C GLU A 154 -6.22 -16.55 -14.91
N ALA A 155 -4.90 -16.70 -14.99
CA ALA A 155 -4.21 -17.45 -16.05
C ALA A 155 -4.19 -18.97 -15.86
N LEU A 156 -4.65 -19.49 -14.71
CA LEU A 156 -4.80 -20.94 -14.47
C LEU A 156 -6.21 -21.37 -14.88
N PRO A 157 -6.41 -22.02 -16.06
CA PRO A 157 -7.73 -22.54 -16.41
C PRO A 157 -8.11 -23.64 -15.41
N GLU A 158 -9.34 -23.58 -14.89
CA GLU A 158 -9.91 -24.63 -14.04
C GLU A 158 -9.94 -25.98 -14.77
N THR A 159 -8.86 -26.76 -14.64
CA THR A 159 -8.88 -28.19 -14.94
C THR A 159 -9.10 -28.93 -13.64
N SER A 160 -10.35 -28.99 -13.16
CA SER A 160 -10.77 -30.01 -12.19
C SER A 160 -12.26 -30.29 -12.38
N GLY A 161 -12.50 -31.34 -13.15
CA GLY A 161 -13.80 -31.78 -13.60
C GLY A 161 -14.68 -32.29 -12.47
N HIS A 162 -15.95 -31.91 -12.56
CA HIS A 162 -17.05 -32.63 -11.95
C HIS A 162 -17.88 -33.28 -13.06
N THR A 163 -17.75 -34.60 -13.21
CA THR A 163 -18.87 -35.46 -13.62
C THR A 163 -18.67 -36.82 -12.96
N GLY A 164 -19.33 -37.02 -11.83
CA GLY A 164 -19.80 -38.34 -11.47
C GLY A 164 -20.98 -38.71 -12.37
N LEU A 165 -20.93 -39.87 -13.00
CA LEU A 165 -22.15 -40.60 -13.35
C LEU A 165 -21.93 -42.08 -13.00
N SER A 166 -22.58 -42.46 -11.91
CA SER A 166 -22.93 -43.82 -11.56
C SER A 166 -24.00 -44.32 -12.54
N ALA A 167 -23.85 -45.55 -13.04
CA ALA A 167 -24.99 -46.41 -13.39
C ALA A 167 -24.55 -47.88 -13.37
N ASP A 168 -25.07 -48.59 -12.37
CA ASP A 168 -25.20 -50.04 -12.33
C ASP A 168 -25.84 -50.60 -13.61
N HIS A 169 -25.38 -51.76 -14.08
CA HIS A 169 -26.28 -52.78 -14.61
C HIS A 169 -25.72 -54.20 -14.46
N THR A 170 -26.57 -55.03 -13.86
CA THR A 170 -26.41 -56.43 -13.48
C THR A 170 -26.60 -57.41 -14.65
N SER A 171 -25.92 -58.57 -14.55
CA SER A 171 -26.21 -59.90 -15.13
C SER A 171 -25.95 -60.20 -16.62
N LEU A 172 -25.09 -61.22 -16.87
CA LEU A 172 -25.50 -62.49 -17.49
C LEU A 172 -24.42 -63.60 -17.38
N ASN A 173 -24.77 -64.61 -16.58
CA ASN A 173 -24.50 -66.04 -16.57
C ASN A 173 -23.39 -66.73 -17.40
N ALA A 174 -22.78 -67.69 -16.67
CA ALA A 174 -22.49 -69.08 -17.01
C ALA A 174 -21.37 -69.39 -18.03
N ASP A 175 -20.30 -70.00 -17.53
CA ASP A 175 -20.07 -71.40 -17.90
C ASP A 175 -19.38 -72.20 -16.78
N GLN A 176 -19.80 -73.46 -16.66
CA GLN A 176 -19.28 -74.44 -15.72
C GLN A 176 -18.00 -75.09 -16.29
N SER A 177 -17.10 -75.54 -15.41
CA SER A 177 -16.74 -76.96 -15.27
C SER A 177 -15.34 -77.15 -14.65
N SER A 178 -15.37 -77.84 -13.50
CA SER A 178 -14.53 -79.01 -13.19
C SER A 178 -13.04 -78.83 -12.90
N LEU A 179 -12.67 -79.06 -11.62
CA LEU A 179 -11.94 -80.24 -11.12
C LEU A 179 -11.41 -79.90 -9.71
N ASN A 180 -12.01 -80.41 -8.63
CA ASN A 180 -11.89 -81.74 -8.04
C ASN A 180 -10.78 -81.85 -6.96
N GLY A 181 -11.19 -82.32 -5.77
CA GLY A 181 -10.35 -82.93 -4.74
C GLY A 181 -9.73 -81.96 -3.72
N ASN A 182 -9.61 -82.27 -2.43
CA ASN A 182 -10.16 -83.31 -1.57
C ASN A 182 -9.69 -82.98 -0.14
N ARG A 183 -10.49 -83.38 0.86
CA ARG A 183 -10.10 -83.82 2.20
C ARG A 183 -9.61 -82.82 3.27
N SER A 184 -10.50 -82.72 4.27
CA SER A 184 -10.28 -83.15 5.65
C SER A 184 -9.54 -82.22 6.62
N SER A 185 -10.35 -81.65 7.52
CA SER A 185 -10.09 -81.28 8.94
C SER A 185 -9.45 -82.44 9.75
N PRO A 186 -9.09 -82.32 11.06
CA PRO A 186 -9.57 -81.33 12.05
C PRO A 186 -8.58 -80.91 13.19
N SER A 187 -9.14 -80.15 14.15
CA SER A 187 -8.72 -79.99 15.56
C SER A 187 -7.60 -78.98 15.82
N GLY A 188 -7.64 -78.11 16.83
CA GLY A 188 -8.51 -77.98 18.00
C GLY A 188 -7.67 -77.55 19.20
N VAL A 189 -8.24 -76.64 20.00
CA VAL A 189 -7.76 -76.05 21.29
C VAL A 189 -6.81 -74.87 21.17
#